data_AF-A0A6A4HU12-F1
#
_entry.id   AF-A0A6A4HU12-F1
#
_cell.length_a   1.000
_cell.length_b   1.000
_cell.length_c   1.000
_cell.angle_alpha   90.00
_cell.angle_beta   90.00
_cell.angle_gamma   90.00
#
_symmetry.space_group_name_H-M   'P 1'
#
loop_
_entity.id
_entity.type
_entity.pdbx_description
1 polymer ?
#
loop_
_entity_poly.entity_id
_entity_poly.type
_entity_poly.pdbx_seq_one_letter_code
_entity_poly.pdbx_strand_id
1 'polypeptide(L)'
;MLAKALAKESGATFINIAASVLTNKWFGESNKLVAGLFSLARKTQPSIIFIDEIDSFLRERSSGDHEVTAMMKAEFMTLWDGLLSSTDRILVLGATNRPNDIDSAIFRRLPKRFAVTLPDFDQRLKILTLMLHDITLSPELSLEILARVSEGLSGSDLKEMCRTAAMVPVREYMRENLSNGEVLTEEQLKDFKPRPVTVKDFLTYSNENNGTRVDVKPIPTVPSPDDRSRIDTETDYRRRHEYVRSHGR
;
A
#
# COMPACT_ATOMS: atom_id res chain seq x y z
N MET A 1 -0.41 -6.29 -1.27
CA MET A 1 0.86 -6.72 -1.92
C MET A 1 1.60 -7.80 -1.12
N LEU A 2 1.67 -7.71 0.22
CA LEU A 2 2.40 -8.67 1.06
C LEU A 2 1.95 -10.13 0.92
N ALA A 3 0.64 -10.41 1.02
CA ALA A 3 0.14 -11.79 0.96
C ALA A 3 0.41 -12.48 -0.40
N LYS A 4 0.35 -11.71 -1.50
CA LYS A 4 0.71 -12.21 -2.84
C LYS A 4 2.20 -12.51 -2.96
N ALA A 5 3.06 -11.66 -2.38
CA ALA A 5 4.49 -11.90 -2.34
C ALA A 5 4.83 -13.16 -1.53
N LEU A 6 4.20 -13.33 -0.35
CA LEU A 6 4.34 -14.54 0.47
C LEU A 6 4.00 -15.81 -0.33
N ALA A 7 2.91 -15.79 -1.08
CA ALA A 7 2.51 -16.93 -1.91
C ALA A 7 3.52 -17.24 -3.02
N LYS A 8 4.03 -16.19 -3.68
CA LYS A 8 5.06 -16.34 -4.71
C LYS A 8 6.35 -16.95 -4.16
N GLU A 9 6.84 -16.44 -3.03
CA GLU A 9 8.08 -16.93 -2.39
C GLU A 9 7.93 -18.33 -1.78
N SER A 10 6.74 -18.68 -1.28
CA SER A 10 6.47 -20.01 -0.71
C SER A 10 6.07 -21.06 -1.76
N GLY A 11 5.82 -20.67 -3.01
CA GLY A 11 5.28 -21.55 -4.05
C GLY A 11 3.85 -22.04 -3.76
N ALA A 12 3.14 -21.38 -2.84
CA ALA A 12 1.80 -21.78 -2.44
C ALA A 12 0.72 -21.20 -3.36
N THR A 13 -0.35 -21.97 -3.59
CA THR A 13 -1.53 -21.49 -4.31
C THR A 13 -2.18 -20.35 -3.54
N PHE A 14 -2.29 -19.17 -4.18
CA PHE A 14 -2.92 -18.00 -3.57
C PHE A 14 -4.40 -17.90 -3.94
N ILE A 15 -5.28 -17.96 -2.94
CA ILE A 15 -6.72 -17.80 -3.11
C ILE A 15 -7.12 -16.49 -2.42
N ASN A 16 -7.51 -15.49 -3.20
CA ASN A 16 -7.96 -14.19 -2.69
C ASN A 16 -9.49 -14.14 -2.67
N ILE A 17 -10.06 -13.81 -1.53
CA ILE A 17 -11.50 -13.57 -1.38
C ILE A 17 -11.74 -12.23 -0.70
N ALA A 18 -12.56 -11.39 -1.32
CA ALA A 18 -13.08 -10.20 -0.67
C ALA A 18 -14.22 -10.63 0.25
N ALA A 19 -14.19 -10.20 1.51
CA ALA A 19 -15.24 -10.49 2.49
C ALA A 19 -16.65 -10.08 2.00
N SER A 20 -16.75 -9.03 1.18
CA SER A 20 -18.00 -8.59 0.54
C SER A 20 -18.64 -9.62 -0.40
N VAL A 21 -17.82 -10.48 -1.03
CA VAL A 21 -18.31 -11.57 -1.91
C VAL A 21 -19.04 -12.63 -1.09
N LEU A 22 -18.61 -12.87 0.15
CA LEU A 22 -19.29 -13.79 1.05
C LEU A 22 -20.63 -13.22 1.54
N THR A 23 -20.71 -11.90 1.75
CA THR A 23 -21.91 -11.26 2.30
C THR A 23 -22.96 -10.85 1.26
N ASN A 24 -22.65 -10.88 -0.04
CA ASN A 24 -23.59 -10.44 -1.07
C ASN A 24 -24.79 -11.39 -1.22
N LYS A 25 -25.97 -10.76 -1.39
CA LYS A 25 -27.33 -11.30 -1.19
C LYS A 25 -27.80 -12.38 -2.19
N TRP A 26 -27.02 -13.43 -2.46
CA TRP A 26 -27.52 -14.61 -3.15
C TRP A 26 -27.89 -15.69 -2.12
N PHE A 27 -29.12 -15.56 -1.62
CA PHE A 27 -29.77 -16.44 -0.65
C PHE A 27 -29.68 -17.92 -1.12
N GLY A 28 -28.82 -18.72 -0.49
CA GLY A 28 -28.75 -20.17 -0.65
C GLY A 28 -27.46 -20.75 -1.23
N GLU A 29 -26.63 -19.95 -1.92
CA GLU A 29 -25.36 -20.43 -2.50
C GLU A 29 -24.13 -20.10 -1.65
N SER A 30 -24.24 -19.17 -0.71
CA SER A 30 -23.08 -18.67 0.02
C SER A 30 -22.41 -19.73 0.92
N ASN A 31 -23.17 -20.68 1.47
CA ASN A 31 -22.63 -21.84 2.19
C ASN A 31 -21.79 -22.73 1.26
N LYS A 32 -22.29 -22.98 0.03
CA LYS A 32 -21.55 -23.73 -0.99
C LYS A 32 -20.28 -23.00 -1.43
N LEU A 33 -20.27 -21.67 -1.42
CA LEU A 33 -19.06 -20.88 -1.69
C LEU A 33 -18.00 -21.10 -0.62
N VAL A 34 -18.38 -21.07 0.67
CA VAL A 34 -17.45 -21.34 1.77
C VAL A 34 -16.93 -22.78 1.71
N ALA A 35 -17.80 -23.78 1.56
CA ALA A 35 -17.38 -25.17 1.41
C ALA A 35 -16.49 -25.37 0.16
N GLY A 36 -16.84 -24.73 -0.96
CA GLY A 36 -16.07 -24.74 -2.20
C GLY A 36 -14.69 -24.12 -2.04
N LEU A 37 -14.58 -23.01 -1.31
CA LEU A 37 -13.31 -22.34 -1.00
C LEU A 37 -12.35 -23.27 -0.26
N PHE A 38 -12.79 -23.89 0.83
CA PHE A 38 -11.94 -24.81 1.60
C PHE A 38 -11.66 -26.10 0.83
N SER A 39 -12.62 -26.60 0.04
CA SER A 39 -12.40 -27.76 -0.84
C SER A 39 -11.33 -27.48 -1.91
N LEU A 40 -11.39 -26.31 -2.56
CA LEU A 40 -10.37 -25.87 -3.50
C LEU A 40 -9.01 -25.75 -2.82
N ALA A 41 -8.94 -25.07 -1.68
CA ALA A 41 -7.70 -24.88 -0.91
C ALA A 41 -7.07 -26.22 -0.50
N ARG A 42 -7.88 -27.23 -0.16
CA ARG A 42 -7.42 -28.59 0.16
C ARG A 42 -6.87 -29.34 -1.05
N LYS A 43 -7.42 -29.12 -2.24
CA LYS A 43 -6.94 -29.76 -3.47
C LYS A 43 -5.68 -29.12 -4.03
N THR A 44 -5.42 -27.85 -3.72
CA THR A 44 -4.32 -27.06 -4.28
C THR A 44 -3.18 -26.81 -3.29
N GLN A 45 -3.06 -27.64 -2.25
CA GLN A 45 -2.05 -27.49 -1.21
C GLN A 45 -0.60 -27.62 -1.75
N PRO A 46 0.36 -26.83 -1.24
CA PRO A 46 0.23 -25.83 -0.19
C PRO A 46 -0.55 -24.59 -0.68
N SER A 47 -1.44 -24.05 0.18
CA SER A 47 -2.29 -22.93 -0.22
C SER A 47 -2.42 -21.85 0.85
N ILE A 48 -2.63 -20.62 0.39
CA ILE A 48 -2.88 -19.44 1.22
C ILE A 48 -4.26 -18.89 0.87
N ILE A 49 -5.17 -18.90 1.84
CA ILE A 49 -6.46 -18.23 1.75
C ILE A 49 -6.28 -16.82 2.32
N PHE A 50 -6.36 -15.81 1.45
CA PHE A 50 -6.30 -14.41 1.84
C PHE A 50 -7.69 -13.78 1.83
N ILE A 51 -8.09 -13.24 2.97
CA ILE A 51 -9.38 -12.58 3.16
C ILE A 51 -9.09 -11.10 3.38
N ASP A 52 -9.50 -10.27 2.43
CA ASP A 52 -9.40 -8.82 2.57
C ASP A 52 -10.63 -8.26 3.28
N GLU A 53 -10.42 -7.17 4.02
CA GLU A 53 -11.45 -6.53 4.85
C GLU A 53 -12.18 -7.52 5.76
N ILE A 54 -11.42 -8.34 6.49
CA ILE A 54 -11.98 -9.42 7.34
C ILE A 54 -12.95 -8.88 8.38
N ASP A 55 -12.81 -7.62 8.78
CA ASP A 55 -13.77 -6.97 9.66
C ASP A 55 -15.16 -7.03 9.03
N SER A 56 -15.35 -6.71 7.75
CA SER A 56 -16.68 -6.70 7.12
C SER A 56 -17.44 -8.05 7.21
N PHE A 57 -16.74 -9.18 7.18
CA PHE A 57 -17.34 -10.52 7.32
C PHE A 57 -17.36 -11.02 8.77
N LEU A 58 -16.42 -10.58 9.61
CA LEU A 58 -16.19 -11.16 10.95
C LEU A 58 -16.38 -10.15 12.10
N ARG A 59 -17.23 -9.13 11.89
CA ARG A 59 -17.64 -8.21 12.98
C ARG A 59 -18.39 -8.94 14.08
N GLU A 60 -18.25 -8.41 15.28
CA GLU A 60 -19.08 -8.73 16.44
C GLU A 60 -20.58 -8.61 16.06
N ARG A 61 -21.42 -9.52 16.57
CA ARG A 61 -22.84 -9.57 16.20
C ARG A 61 -23.50 -8.23 16.48
N SER A 62 -23.82 -7.49 15.42
CA SER A 62 -24.68 -6.31 15.52
C SER A 62 -26.14 -6.74 15.36
N SER A 63 -27.07 -6.00 15.98
CA SER A 63 -28.51 -6.26 15.95
C SER A 63 -29.16 -6.21 14.55
N GLY A 64 -28.39 -5.94 13.49
CA GLY A 64 -28.81 -5.96 12.08
C GLY A 64 -28.21 -7.09 11.23
N ASP A 65 -27.42 -8.00 11.81
CA ASP A 65 -26.87 -9.15 11.07
C ASP A 65 -28.02 -10.08 10.62
N HIS A 66 -28.14 -10.31 9.31
CA HIS A 66 -29.11 -11.25 8.77
C HIS A 66 -28.72 -12.69 9.17
N GLU A 67 -29.72 -13.52 9.47
CA GLU A 67 -29.55 -14.93 9.88
C GLU A 67 -28.63 -15.72 8.92
N VAL A 68 -28.75 -15.45 7.61
CA VAL A 68 -27.93 -16.05 6.56
C VAL A 68 -26.44 -15.74 6.73
N THR A 69 -26.10 -14.50 7.08
CA THR A 69 -24.72 -14.08 7.34
C THR A 69 -24.18 -14.77 8.59
N ALA A 70 -24.99 -14.94 9.63
CA ALA A 70 -24.60 -15.68 10.83
C ALA A 70 -24.33 -17.18 10.55
N MET A 71 -25.17 -17.83 9.72
CA MET A 71 -24.96 -19.23 9.32
C MET A 71 -23.66 -19.40 8.52
N MET A 72 -23.39 -18.50 7.56
CA MET A 72 -22.14 -18.53 6.81
C MET A 72 -20.90 -18.34 7.69
N LYS A 73 -20.95 -17.38 8.63
CA LYS A 73 -19.86 -17.18 9.60
C LYS A 73 -19.62 -18.47 10.39
N ALA A 74 -20.67 -19.13 10.86
CA ALA A 74 -20.56 -20.38 11.60
C ALA A 74 -19.94 -21.52 10.76
N GLU A 75 -20.34 -21.67 9.50
CA GLU A 75 -19.76 -22.67 8.60
C GLU A 75 -18.28 -22.40 8.30
N PHE A 76 -17.94 -21.14 8.00
CA PHE A 76 -16.56 -20.71 7.79
C PHE A 76 -15.69 -21.04 9.00
N MET A 77 -16.18 -20.74 10.21
CA MET A 77 -15.48 -21.02 11.46
C MET A 77 -15.31 -22.53 11.70
N THR A 78 -16.33 -23.33 11.39
CA THR A 78 -16.28 -24.79 11.51
C THR A 78 -15.22 -25.39 10.57
N LEU A 79 -15.19 -24.93 9.31
CA LEU A 79 -14.22 -25.40 8.32
C LEU A 79 -12.80 -24.95 8.64
N TRP A 80 -12.64 -23.72 9.16
CA TRP A 80 -11.35 -23.23 9.63
C TRP A 80 -10.84 -24.05 10.82
N ASP A 81 -11.67 -24.32 11.83
CA ASP A 81 -11.29 -25.16 12.97
C ASP A 81 -10.89 -26.58 12.52
N GLY A 82 -11.56 -27.09 11.48
CA GLY A 82 -11.20 -28.35 10.84
C GLY A 82 -9.80 -28.39 10.21
N LEU A 83 -9.21 -27.23 9.86
CA LEU A 83 -7.82 -27.16 9.38
C LEU A 83 -6.80 -27.32 10.51
N LEU A 84 -7.14 -26.92 11.73
CA LEU A 84 -6.22 -27.00 12.88
C LEU A 84 -6.00 -28.43 13.36
N SER A 85 -6.94 -29.32 13.04
CA SER A 85 -6.94 -30.72 13.46
C SER A 85 -6.45 -31.69 12.36
N SER A 86 -6.13 -31.19 11.18
CA SER A 86 -5.70 -31.98 10.03
C SER A 86 -4.22 -31.75 9.71
N THR A 87 -3.66 -32.60 8.85
CA THR A 87 -2.32 -32.40 8.28
C THR A 87 -2.33 -31.42 7.09
N ASP A 88 -3.34 -30.54 7.01
CA ASP A 88 -3.51 -29.63 5.88
C ASP A 88 -2.45 -28.52 5.92
N ARG A 89 -1.80 -28.28 4.77
CA ARG A 89 -0.85 -27.19 4.52
C ARG A 89 -1.56 -25.97 3.97
N ILE A 90 -2.52 -25.46 4.74
CA ILE A 90 -3.36 -24.31 4.37
C ILE A 90 -3.13 -23.19 5.39
N LEU A 91 -2.73 -22.02 4.90
CA LEU A 91 -2.55 -20.83 5.72
C LEU A 91 -3.70 -19.83 5.46
N VAL A 92 -4.41 -19.44 6.52
CA VAL A 92 -5.41 -18.36 6.43
C VAL A 92 -4.76 -17.04 6.83
N LEU A 93 -4.83 -16.05 5.95
CA LEU A 93 -4.37 -14.69 6.15
C LEU A 93 -5.55 -13.73 6.06
N GLY A 94 -5.63 -12.79 7.01
CA GLY A 94 -6.63 -11.74 7.01
C GLY A 94 -6.01 -10.35 7.01
N ALA A 95 -6.62 -9.41 6.30
CA ALA A 95 -6.31 -7.99 6.37
C ALA A 95 -7.51 -7.16 6.86
N THR A 96 -7.25 -6.13 7.66
CA THR A 96 -8.27 -5.22 8.18
C THR A 96 -7.70 -3.83 8.40
N ASN A 97 -8.54 -2.81 8.21
CA ASN A 97 -8.25 -1.44 8.63
C ASN A 97 -8.91 -1.09 9.98
N ARG A 98 -9.72 -2.00 10.52
CA ARG A 98 -10.52 -1.82 11.74
C ARG A 98 -10.33 -3.01 12.69
N PRO A 99 -9.12 -3.19 13.26
CA PRO A 99 -8.85 -4.32 14.15
C PRO A 99 -9.79 -4.36 15.36
N ASN A 100 -10.27 -3.20 15.83
CA ASN A 100 -11.19 -3.12 16.96
C ASN A 100 -12.61 -3.62 16.65
N ASP A 101 -12.98 -3.74 15.37
CA ASP A 101 -14.32 -4.20 14.95
C ASP A 101 -14.40 -5.74 14.85
N ILE A 102 -13.28 -6.45 15.03
CA ILE A 102 -13.19 -7.90 14.85
C ILE A 102 -13.57 -8.64 16.14
N ASP A 103 -14.41 -9.67 16.01
CA ASP A 103 -14.81 -10.52 17.12
C ASP A 103 -13.60 -11.21 17.79
N SER A 104 -13.58 -11.18 19.14
CA SER A 104 -12.58 -11.84 19.97
C SER A 104 -12.37 -13.34 19.66
N ALA A 105 -13.39 -14.05 19.18
CA ALA A 105 -13.31 -15.46 18.78
C ALA A 105 -12.39 -15.67 17.56
N ILE A 106 -12.32 -14.68 16.66
CA ILE A 106 -11.46 -14.69 15.47
C ILE A 106 -10.03 -14.40 15.86
N PHE A 107 -9.85 -13.47 16.81
CA PHE A 107 -8.54 -13.16 17.36
C PHE A 107 -7.86 -14.37 18.02
N ARG A 108 -8.63 -15.30 18.59
CA ARG A 108 -8.09 -16.58 19.11
C ARG A 108 -7.55 -17.49 18.00
N ARG A 109 -8.10 -17.39 16.78
CA ARG A 109 -7.69 -18.17 15.59
C ARG A 109 -6.60 -17.48 14.76
N LEU A 110 -6.40 -16.18 14.97
CA LEU A 110 -5.31 -15.39 14.39
C LEU A 110 -4.32 -14.96 15.48
N PRO A 111 -3.49 -15.88 15.99
CA PRO A 111 -2.54 -15.59 17.07
C PRO A 111 -1.36 -14.71 16.60
N LYS A 112 -1.01 -14.76 15.31
CA LYS A 112 0.05 -13.91 14.72
C LYS A 112 -0.59 -12.70 14.05
N ARG A 113 -0.20 -11.52 14.50
CA ARG A 113 -0.71 -10.23 14.02
C ARG A 113 0.46 -9.31 13.75
N PHE A 114 0.42 -8.67 12.59
CA PHE A 114 1.48 -7.77 12.15
C PHE A 114 0.83 -6.43 11.84
N ALA A 115 1.22 -5.39 12.60
CA ALA A 115 0.80 -4.03 12.30
C ALA A 115 1.57 -3.55 11.07
N VAL A 116 0.84 -3.12 10.03
CA VAL A 116 1.43 -2.44 8.87
C VAL A 116 1.22 -0.95 9.08
N THR A 117 2.29 -0.26 9.46
CA THR A 117 2.27 1.20 9.67
C THR A 117 2.59 1.94 8.38
N LEU A 118 2.46 3.27 8.42
CA LEU A 118 2.99 4.13 7.37
C LEU A 118 4.50 3.91 7.22
N PRO A 119 5.03 4.00 5.99
CA PRO A 119 6.44 3.75 5.72
C PRO A 119 7.33 4.85 6.31
N ASP A 120 8.45 4.44 6.90
CA ASP A 120 9.54 5.35 7.31
C ASP A 120 10.30 5.91 6.09
N PHE A 121 11.26 6.80 6.32
CA PHE A 121 12.03 7.44 5.24
C PHE A 121 12.73 6.41 4.32
N ASP A 122 13.42 5.43 4.89
CA ASP A 122 14.17 4.43 4.13
C ASP A 122 13.23 3.51 3.35
N GLN A 123 12.08 3.17 3.93
CA GLN A 123 11.03 2.40 3.27
C GLN A 123 10.40 3.20 2.12
N ARG A 124 10.13 4.50 2.31
CA ARG A 124 9.64 5.37 1.23
C ARG A 124 10.64 5.44 0.08
N LEU A 125 11.93 5.62 0.37
CA LEU A 125 12.98 5.63 -0.64
C LEU A 125 13.02 4.32 -1.44
N LYS A 126 12.92 3.17 -0.77
CA LYS A 126 12.84 1.85 -1.42
C LYS A 126 11.60 1.70 -2.29
N ILE A 127 10.44 2.14 -1.81
CA ILE A 127 9.19 2.12 -2.57
C ILE A 127 9.33 2.99 -3.82
N LEU A 128 9.81 4.22 -3.69
CA LEU A 128 10.02 5.14 -4.82
C LEU A 128 10.99 4.54 -5.84
N THR A 129 12.11 3.98 -5.38
CA THR A 129 13.09 3.32 -6.24
C THR A 129 12.47 2.18 -7.03
N LEU A 130 11.67 1.32 -6.36
CA LEU A 130 10.97 0.21 -7.00
C LEU A 130 9.92 0.70 -8.02
N MET A 131 9.11 1.70 -7.65
CA MET A 131 8.04 2.22 -8.50
C MET A 131 8.57 2.96 -9.74
N LEU A 132 9.75 3.57 -9.64
CA LEU A 132 10.35 4.38 -10.70
C LEU A 132 11.47 3.67 -11.48
N HIS A 133 11.74 2.39 -11.21
CA HIS A 133 12.91 1.69 -11.79
C HIS A 133 12.91 1.63 -13.32
N ASP A 134 11.73 1.49 -13.94
CA ASP A 134 11.55 1.42 -15.40
C ASP A 134 11.22 2.79 -16.03
N ILE A 135 11.24 3.87 -15.24
CA ILE A 135 10.85 5.20 -15.69
C ILE A 135 12.10 6.03 -15.97
N THR A 136 12.14 6.70 -17.13
CA THR A 136 13.19 7.66 -17.44
C THR A 136 13.04 8.91 -16.56
N LEU A 137 13.95 9.06 -15.59
CA LEU A 137 13.96 10.18 -14.64
C LEU A 137 14.91 11.28 -15.12
N SER A 138 14.56 12.54 -14.84
CA SER A 138 15.48 13.67 -15.01
C SER A 138 16.68 13.53 -14.07
N PRO A 139 17.92 13.88 -14.49
CA PRO A 139 19.09 13.89 -13.61
C PRO A 139 18.95 14.78 -12.37
N GLU A 140 18.09 15.78 -12.43
CA GLU A 140 17.82 16.71 -11.32
C GLU A 140 16.85 16.13 -10.27
N LEU A 141 16.21 15.00 -10.55
CA LEU A 141 15.22 14.40 -9.67
C LEU A 141 15.90 13.58 -8.58
N SER A 142 15.85 14.07 -7.34
CA SER A 142 16.33 13.35 -6.17
C SER A 142 15.20 12.54 -5.52
N LEU A 143 15.35 11.21 -5.52
CA LEU A 143 14.45 10.30 -4.80
C LEU A 143 14.48 10.52 -3.28
N GLU A 144 15.62 10.99 -2.74
CA GLU A 144 15.75 11.31 -1.32
C GLU A 144 14.89 12.52 -0.95
N ILE A 145 14.88 13.56 -1.79
CA ILE A 145 14.00 14.73 -1.58
C ILE A 145 12.54 14.29 -1.66
N LEU A 146 12.17 13.48 -2.67
CA LEU A 146 10.82 12.93 -2.79
C LEU A 146 10.42 12.10 -1.56
N ALA A 147 11.32 11.28 -1.01
CA ALA A 147 11.08 10.52 0.22
C ALA A 147 10.90 11.42 1.45
N ARG A 148 11.55 12.59 1.51
CA ARG A 148 11.35 13.57 2.59
C ARG A 148 9.99 14.25 2.51
N VAL A 149 9.60 14.72 1.32
CA VAL A 149 8.33 15.48 1.15
C VAL A 149 7.09 14.59 1.11
N SER A 150 7.25 13.27 0.94
CA SER A 150 6.17 12.28 0.97
C SER A 150 5.92 11.67 2.36
N GLU A 151 6.38 12.35 3.42
CA GLU A 151 6.07 11.94 4.79
C GLU A 151 4.55 11.89 5.04
N GLY A 152 4.09 10.85 5.71
CA GLY A 152 2.66 10.62 5.99
C GLY A 152 1.89 9.90 4.87
N LEU A 153 2.50 9.71 3.69
CA LEU A 153 1.87 8.95 2.60
C LEU A 153 1.96 7.44 2.84
N SER A 154 0.88 6.72 2.54
CA SER A 154 0.88 5.26 2.52
C SER A 154 1.61 4.71 1.28
N GLY A 155 1.92 3.41 1.27
CA GLY A 155 2.48 2.77 0.07
C GLY A 155 1.58 2.88 -1.16
N SER A 156 0.26 2.92 -0.97
CA SER A 156 -0.71 3.12 -2.05
C SER A 156 -0.67 4.56 -2.58
N ASP A 157 -0.56 5.55 -1.69
CA ASP A 157 -0.46 6.96 -2.08
C ASP A 157 0.84 7.24 -2.83
N LEU A 158 1.97 6.66 -2.39
CA LEU A 158 3.25 6.75 -3.09
C LEU A 158 3.17 6.13 -4.49
N LYS A 159 2.54 4.96 -4.61
CA LYS A 159 2.33 4.31 -5.91
C LYS A 159 1.51 5.19 -6.84
N GLU A 160 0.43 5.77 -6.32
CA GLU A 160 -0.45 6.63 -7.12
C GLU A 160 0.25 7.93 -7.52
N MET A 161 1.00 8.54 -6.61
CA MET A 161 1.85 9.71 -6.88
C MET A 161 2.84 9.43 -8.02
N CYS A 162 3.58 8.31 -7.96
CA CYS A 162 4.49 7.89 -9.02
C CYS A 162 3.77 7.63 -10.35
N ARG A 163 2.62 6.94 -10.31
CA ARG A 163 1.82 6.62 -11.49
C ARG A 163 1.34 7.89 -12.19
N THR A 164 0.85 8.86 -11.43
CA THR A 164 0.36 10.14 -11.94
C THR A 164 1.50 10.95 -12.54
N ALA A 165 2.63 11.08 -11.83
CA ALA A 165 3.80 11.79 -12.33
C ALA A 165 4.36 11.17 -13.63
N ALA A 166 4.43 9.84 -13.70
CA ALA A 166 4.89 9.12 -14.90
C ALA A 166 3.97 9.32 -16.12
N MET A 167 2.69 9.60 -15.90
CA MET A 167 1.71 9.80 -16.96
C MET A 167 1.73 11.22 -17.52
N VAL A 168 2.35 12.19 -16.84
CA VAL A 168 2.40 13.59 -17.32
C VAL A 168 3.16 13.71 -18.64
N PRO A 169 4.41 13.24 -18.78
CA PRO A 169 5.13 13.28 -20.06
C PRO A 169 4.43 12.54 -21.19
N VAL A 170 3.76 11.43 -20.87
CA VAL A 170 2.99 10.63 -21.82
C VAL A 170 1.81 11.44 -22.37
N ARG A 171 1.05 12.09 -21.48
CA ARG A 171 -0.09 12.93 -21.87
C ARG A 171 0.33 14.16 -22.68
N GLU A 172 1.46 14.77 -22.33
CA GLU A 172 2.00 15.90 -23.10
C GLU A 172 2.41 15.45 -24.51
N TYR A 173 3.18 14.36 -24.63
CA TYR A 173 3.56 13.80 -25.92
C TYR A 173 2.33 13.49 -26.78
N MET A 174 1.29 12.88 -26.18
CA MET A 174 0.05 12.57 -26.89
C MET A 174 -0.67 13.82 -27.39
N ARG A 175 -0.71 14.91 -26.60
CA ARG A 175 -1.34 16.18 -27.02
C ARG A 175 -0.59 16.88 -28.14
N GLU A 176 0.73 16.78 -28.15
CA GLU A 176 1.57 17.44 -29.16
C GLU A 176 1.64 16.67 -30.47
N ASN A 177 1.57 15.33 -30.42
CA ASN A 177 1.83 14.46 -31.56
C ASN A 177 0.59 13.71 -32.08
N LEU A 178 -0.52 13.68 -31.34
CA LEU A 178 -1.77 13.07 -31.80
C LEU A 178 -2.92 14.08 -31.81
N SER A 179 -3.59 14.14 -32.94
CA SER A 179 -4.91 14.78 -33.06
C SER A 179 -5.95 13.92 -32.33
N ASN A 180 -6.94 14.56 -31.69
CA ASN A 180 -8.00 13.91 -30.88
C ASN A 180 -8.53 12.59 -31.47
N GLY A 181 -8.03 11.45 -30.98
CA GLY A 181 -8.61 10.12 -31.20
C GLY A 181 -7.88 9.19 -32.17
N GLU A 182 -6.74 9.58 -32.75
CA GLU A 182 -5.94 8.65 -33.55
C GLU A 182 -5.19 7.64 -32.67
N VAL A 183 -5.21 6.37 -33.06
CA VAL A 183 -4.41 5.31 -32.41
C VAL A 183 -3.01 5.35 -33.00
N LEU A 184 -1.99 5.35 -32.13
CA LEU A 184 -0.58 5.28 -32.55
C LEU A 184 -0.35 4.05 -33.44
N THR A 185 0.30 4.26 -34.59
CA THR A 185 0.78 3.13 -35.41
C THR A 185 1.93 2.39 -34.71
N GLU A 186 2.22 1.15 -35.11
CA GLU A 186 3.36 0.38 -34.56
C GLU A 186 4.70 1.10 -34.72
N GLU A 187 4.86 1.91 -35.77
CA GLU A 187 6.05 2.72 -36.03
C GLU A 187 6.14 3.90 -35.06
N GLN A 188 5.02 4.59 -34.81
CA GLN A 188 4.96 5.68 -33.84
C GLN A 188 5.13 5.17 -32.39
N LEU A 189 4.73 3.93 -32.09
CA LEU A 189 5.01 3.29 -30.80
C LEU A 189 6.50 2.97 -30.61
N LYS A 190 7.23 2.65 -31.68
CA LYS A 190 8.69 2.43 -31.62
C LYS A 190 9.47 3.72 -31.40
N ASP A 191 8.97 4.83 -31.94
CA ASP A 191 9.53 6.16 -31.74
C ASP A 191 8.94 6.90 -30.53
N PHE A 192 8.07 6.24 -29.76
CA PHE A 192 7.49 6.80 -28.54
C PHE A 192 8.56 7.04 -27.48
N LYS A 193 9.02 8.29 -27.38
CA LYS A 193 10.04 8.75 -26.44
C LYS A 193 9.52 9.96 -25.67
N PRO A 194 8.73 9.74 -24.60
CA PRO A 194 8.30 10.84 -23.74
C PRO A 194 9.51 11.48 -23.06
N ARG A 195 9.39 12.77 -22.72
CA ARG A 195 10.43 13.47 -21.96
C ARG A 195 10.65 12.79 -20.59
N PRO A 196 11.84 12.92 -19.98
CA PRO A 196 12.06 12.42 -18.63
C PRO A 196 11.09 13.03 -17.60
N VAL A 197 10.73 12.25 -16.60
CA VAL A 197 9.91 12.71 -15.46
C VAL A 197 10.74 13.64 -14.58
N THR A 198 10.14 14.77 -14.21
CA THR A 198 10.75 15.85 -13.42
C THR A 198 10.04 16.03 -12.09
N VAL A 199 10.64 16.81 -11.17
CA VAL A 199 10.04 17.11 -9.86
C VAL A 199 8.67 17.79 -9.99
N LYS A 200 8.45 18.59 -11.04
CA LYS A 200 7.17 19.28 -11.28
C LYS A 200 6.01 18.31 -11.53
N ASP A 201 6.29 17.16 -12.14
CA ASP A 201 5.27 16.15 -12.45
C ASP A 201 4.68 15.52 -11.18
N PHE A 202 5.45 15.53 -10.08
CA PHE A 202 4.99 15.09 -8.76
C PHE A 202 4.18 16.16 -8.02
N LEU A 203 4.31 17.45 -8.38
CA LEU A 203 3.56 18.54 -7.75
C LEU A 203 2.09 18.57 -8.21
N THR A 204 1.81 18.10 -9.44
CA THR A 204 0.43 17.97 -9.94
C THR A 204 -0.42 17.07 -9.04
N TYR A 205 0.16 16.01 -8.49
CA TYR A 205 -0.50 15.13 -7.52
C TYR A 205 -0.96 15.88 -6.25
N SER A 206 -0.16 16.84 -5.76
CA SER A 206 -0.50 17.61 -4.56
C SER A 206 -1.71 18.54 -4.75
N ASN A 207 -1.98 18.97 -5.99
CA ASN A 207 -3.09 19.87 -6.28
C ASN A 207 -4.41 19.13 -6.53
N GLU A 208 -4.37 17.90 -7.05
CA GLU A 208 -5.57 17.12 -7.38
C GLU A 208 -6.21 16.44 -6.15
N ASN A 209 -5.43 16.10 -5.12
CA ASN A 209 -5.91 15.37 -3.92
C ASN A 209 -6.15 16.27 -2.69
N ASN A 210 -6.26 17.60 -2.86
CA ASN A 210 -6.22 18.56 -1.76
C ASN A 210 -7.55 18.70 -0.95
N GLY A 211 -8.12 17.56 -0.53
CA GLY A 211 -9.02 17.47 0.62
C GLY A 211 -8.28 17.18 1.94
N THR A 212 -6.99 16.87 1.89
CA THR A 212 -6.14 16.65 3.06
C THR A 212 -4.91 17.53 2.92
N ARG A 213 -4.93 18.71 3.55
CA ARG A 213 -3.80 19.64 3.60
C ARG A 213 -2.58 18.92 4.18
N VAL A 214 -1.64 18.55 3.34
CA VAL A 214 -0.27 18.29 3.76
C VAL A 214 0.48 19.59 3.51
N ASP A 215 0.82 20.31 4.59
CA ASP A 215 1.73 21.44 4.52
C ASP A 215 3.08 20.93 4.02
N VAL A 216 3.32 21.07 2.71
CA VAL A 216 4.62 20.77 2.11
C VAL A 216 5.63 21.74 2.73
N LYS A 217 6.43 21.25 3.68
CA LYS A 217 7.55 22.03 4.21
C LYS A 217 8.43 22.45 3.04
N PRO A 218 8.86 23.73 2.97
CA PRO A 218 9.72 24.21 1.90
C PRO A 218 10.92 23.29 1.74
N ILE A 219 11.18 22.87 0.49
CA ILE A 219 12.39 22.12 0.15
C ILE A 219 13.58 22.99 0.59
N PRO A 220 14.47 22.51 1.47
CA PRO A 220 15.70 23.24 1.78
C PRO A 220 16.49 23.41 0.50
N THR A 221 16.70 24.66 0.07
CA THR A 221 17.56 24.95 -1.07
C THR A 221 18.98 24.54 -0.70
N VAL A 222 19.61 23.70 -1.53
CA VAL A 222 21.03 23.39 -1.40
C VAL A 222 21.79 24.72 -1.56
N PRO A 223 22.62 25.15 -0.58
CA PRO A 223 23.40 26.37 -0.73
C PRO A 223 24.36 26.25 -1.91
N SER A 224 24.47 27.31 -2.71
CA SER A 224 25.46 27.42 -3.78
C SER A 224 26.88 27.23 -3.20
N PRO A 225 27.83 26.61 -3.93
CA PRO A 225 29.22 26.41 -3.48
C PRO A 225 29.94 27.71 -3.05
N ASP A 226 29.46 28.87 -3.47
CA ASP A 226 30.05 30.19 -3.20
C ASP A 226 29.80 30.73 -1.78
N ASP A 227 28.90 30.13 -0.99
CA ASP A 227 28.50 30.69 0.32
C ASP A 227 29.39 30.26 1.51
N ARG A 228 30.58 29.71 1.25
CA ARG A 228 31.50 29.21 2.29
C ARG A 228 32.29 30.28 3.06
N SER A 229 32.05 31.57 2.85
CA SER A 229 32.89 32.63 3.43
C SER A 229 32.35 33.30 4.70
N ARG A 230 31.39 32.71 5.42
CA ARG A 230 30.92 33.24 6.71
C ARG A 230 30.60 32.13 7.72
N ILE A 231 31.63 31.52 8.28
CA ILE A 231 31.51 30.80 9.56
C ILE A 231 32.20 31.66 10.61
N ASP A 232 31.41 32.44 11.35
CA ASP A 232 31.85 33.15 12.54
C ASP A 232 31.89 32.14 13.70
N THR A 233 33.10 31.70 14.04
CA THR A 233 33.40 30.60 14.98
C THR A 233 33.05 30.88 16.44
N GLU A 234 32.44 32.01 16.77
CA GLU A 234 32.21 32.42 18.16
C GLU A 234 30.79 32.13 18.67
N THR A 235 29.83 31.85 17.78
CA THR A 235 28.41 31.67 18.17
C THR A 235 28.07 30.22 18.55
N ASP A 236 28.84 29.24 18.06
CA ASP A 236 28.52 27.80 18.23
C ASP A 236 28.96 27.23 19.59
N TYR A 237 29.91 27.89 20.28
CA TYR A 237 30.40 27.43 21.59
C TYR A 237 29.42 27.75 22.73
N ARG A 238 28.62 28.83 22.62
CA ARG A 238 27.66 29.21 23.67
C ARG A 238 26.39 28.35 23.70
N ARG A 239 25.95 27.78 22.57
CA ARG A 239 24.74 26.93 22.54
C ARG A 239 24.92 25.52 23.11
N ARG A 240 26.14 24.98 23.16
CA ARG A 240 26.39 23.63 23.70
C ARG A 240 26.39 23.55 25.23
N HIS A 241 26.55 24.67 25.95
CA HIS A 241 26.65 24.64 27.41
C HIS A 241 25.35 24.89 28.18
N GLU A 242 24.28 25.40 27.54
CA GLU A 242 22.99 25.61 28.21
C GLU A 242 22.12 24.34 28.28
N TYR A 243 22.37 23.32 27.45
CA TYR A 243 21.56 22.09 27.45
C TYR A 243 21.90 21.12 28.61
N VAL A 244 23.06 21.25 29.24
CA VAL A 244 23.52 20.33 30.30
C VAL A 244 23.07 20.77 31.70
N ARG A 245 22.52 21.99 31.87
CA ARG A 245 22.04 22.49 33.18
C ARG A 245 20.54 22.34 33.42
N SER A 246 19.72 22.06 32.41
CA SER A 246 18.25 22.05 32.55
C SER A 246 17.60 20.68 32.74
N HIS A 247 18.33 19.56 32.63
CA HIS A 247 17.76 18.20 32.72
C HIS A 247 18.52 17.26 33.67
N GLY A 248 19.24 17.80 34.66
CA GLY A 248 19.87 17.02 35.71
C GLY A 248 19.06 17.06 37.02
N ARG A 249 18.06 16.18 37.16
CA ARG A 249 17.64 15.51 38.40
C ARG A 249 16.57 14.47 38.11
#